data_AF-A0A952QTQ3-F1
#
_entry.id   AF-A0A952QTQ3-F1
#
_cell.length_a   1.000
_cell.length_b   1.000
_cell.length_c   1.000
_cell.angle_alpha   90.00
_cell.angle_beta   90.00
_cell.angle_gamma   90.00
#
_symmetry.space_group_name_H-M   'P 1'
#
loop_
_entity.id
_entity.type
_entity.pdbx_description
1 polymer ?
#
loop_
_entity_poly.entity_id
_entity_poly.type
_entity_poly.pdbx_seq_one_letter_code
_entity_poly.pdbx_strand_id
1 'polypeptide(L)' 'MSTLINEIDARTRLAGANQMELLLFKLGTNEIFGINVFKVREVMKLPELTQIPEADSRIVGMANIRG' A
#
# COMPACT_ATOMS: atom_id res chain seq x y z
N MET A 1 -15.08 24.01 -16.86
CA MET A 1 -14.24 23.34 -17.88
C MET A 1 -12.76 23.25 -17.50
N SER A 2 -12.39 23.56 -16.25
CA SER A 2 -11.00 23.61 -15.75
C SER A 2 -10.61 22.42 -14.86
N THR A 3 -11.58 21.72 -14.29
CA THR A 3 -11.34 20.62 -13.33
C THR A 3 -10.79 19.37 -13.98
N LEU A 4 -11.31 18.99 -15.16
CA LEU A 4 -10.83 17.82 -15.91
C LEU A 4 -9.39 17.99 -16.39
N ILE A 5 -9.02 19.20 -16.83
CA ILE A 5 -7.66 19.51 -17.30
C ILE A 5 -6.67 19.43 -16.12
N ASN A 6 -7.07 19.90 -14.95
CA ASN A 6 -6.24 19.80 -13.74
C ASN A 6 -6.04 18.34 -13.27
N GLU A 7 -7.06 17.48 -13.37
CA GLU A 7 -6.93 16.04 -13.08
C GLU A 7 -6.01 15.34 -14.09
N ILE A 8 -6.14 15.66 -15.38
CA ILE A 8 -5.28 15.12 -16.44
C ILE A 8 -3.82 15.56 -16.21
N ASP A 9 -3.59 16.82 -15.89
CA ASP A 9 -2.24 17.35 -15.61
C ASP A 9 -1.63 16.79 -14.32
N ALA A 10 -2.43 16.49 -13.29
CA ALA A 10 -1.94 15.84 -12.08
C ALA A 10 -1.47 14.41 -12.37
N ARG A 11 -2.26 13.65 -13.14
CA ARG A 11 -1.89 12.28 -13.56
C ARG A 11 -0.70 12.27 -14.53
N THR A 12 -0.63 13.23 -15.45
CA THR A 12 0.44 13.35 -16.45
C THR A 12 1.76 13.81 -15.81
N ARG A 13 1.72 14.71 -14.82
CA ARG A 13 2.94 15.13 -14.07
C ARG A 13 3.56 14.01 -13.25
N LEU A 14 2.76 13.13 -12.64
CA LEU A 14 3.30 11.97 -11.93
C LEU A 14 4.06 11.01 -12.87
N ALA A 15 3.57 10.83 -14.09
CA ALA A 15 4.26 10.04 -15.12
C ALA A 15 5.50 10.76 -15.71
N GLY A 16 5.49 12.10 -15.79
CA GLY A 16 6.55 12.90 -16.41
C GLY A 16 7.67 13.38 -15.46
N ALA A 17 7.44 13.44 -14.15
CA ALA A 17 8.38 14.05 -13.19
C ALA A 17 9.29 13.04 -12.47
N ASN A 18 9.15 11.73 -12.71
CA ASN A 18 9.91 10.68 -12.03
C ASN A 18 9.88 10.79 -10.48
N GLN A 19 8.78 11.34 -9.95
CA GLN A 19 8.58 11.54 -8.52
C GLN A 19 8.05 10.24 -7.92
N MET A 20 8.88 9.58 -7.12
CA MET A 20 8.51 8.37 -6.42
C MET A 20 7.81 8.71 -5.11
N GLU A 21 6.51 8.48 -5.04
CA GLU A 21 5.75 8.55 -3.79
C GLU A 21 5.88 7.23 -3.02
N LEU A 22 6.36 7.31 -1.79
CA LEU A 22 6.55 6.17 -0.88
C LEU A 22 5.71 6.34 0.39
N LEU A 23 5.03 5.27 0.80
CA LEU A 23 4.54 5.12 2.16
C LEU A 23 5.69 4.67 3.05
N LEU A 24 6.04 5.48 4.04
CA LEU A 24 7.08 5.17 5.02
C LEU A 24 6.48 4.49 6.26
N PHE A 25 7.14 3.44 6.76
CA PHE A 25 6.70 2.70 7.94
C PHE A 25 7.88 2.09 8.70
N LYS A 26 7.63 1.62 9.93
CA LYS A 26 8.60 0.90 10.77
C LYS A 26 8.13 -0.53 10.99
N LEU A 27 9.07 -1.47 11.12
CA LEU A 27 8.78 -2.88 11.38
C LEU A 27 9.68 -3.42 12.49
N GLY A 28 9.13 -3.59 13.70
CA GLY A 28 9.83 -4.19 14.86
C GLY A 28 10.95 -3.36 15.48
N THR A 29 11.63 -2.51 14.70
CA THR A 29 12.74 -1.64 15.12
C THR A 29 12.43 -0.17 14.81
N ASN A 30 13.41 0.71 15.03
CA ASN A 30 13.31 2.13 14.65
C ASN A 30 13.69 2.42 13.19
N GLU A 31 14.05 1.40 12.42
CA GLU A 31 14.42 1.53 11.00
C GLU A 31 13.19 1.90 10.15
N ILE A 32 13.41 2.78 9.17
CA ILE A 32 12.36 3.29 8.29
C ILE A 32 12.44 2.53 6.97
N PHE A 33 11.35 1.88 6.61
CA PHE A 33 11.12 1.21 5.33
C PHE A 33 10.17 2.05 4.47
N GLY A 34 10.22 1.85 3.15
CA GLY A 34 9.35 2.53 2.19
C GLY A 34 8.75 1.53 1.19
N ILE A 35 7.46 1.67 0.89
CA ILE A 35 6.78 0.97 -0.20
C ILE A 35 6.16 1.98 -1.16
N ASN A 36 6.24 1.71 -2.46
CA ASN A 36 5.61 2.57 -3.47
C ASN A 36 4.10 2.64 -3.24
N VAL A 37 3.54 3.85 -3.21
CA VAL A 37 2.11 4.08 -2.95
C VAL A 37 1.20 3.39 -3.97
N PHE A 38 1.63 3.20 -5.22
CA PHE A 38 0.88 2.46 -6.23
C PHE A 38 0.73 0.96 -5.92
N LYS A 39 1.57 0.41 -5.03
CA LYS A 39 1.44 -0.97 -4.54
C LYS A 39 0.56 -1.09 -3.29
N VAL A 40 0.11 0.04 -2.72
CA VAL A 40 -0.69 0.07 -1.48
C VAL A 40 -2.17 0.12 -1.84
N ARG A 41 -2.95 -0.84 -1.34
CA ARG A 41 -4.42 -0.85 -1.53
C ARG A 41 -5.15 -0.09 -0.43
N GLU A 42 -4.81 -0.36 0.83
CA GLU A 42 -5.36 0.35 2.00
C GLU A 42 -4.42 0.22 3.20
N VAL A 43 -4.55 1.14 4.17
CA VAL A 43 -3.87 1.08 5.46
C VAL A 43 -4.94 0.86 6.52
N MET A 44 -4.86 -0.27 7.23
CA MET A 44 -5.82 -0.66 8.24
C MET A 44 -5.13 -1.28 9.47
N LYS A 45 -5.85 -1.35 10.58
CA LYS A 45 -5.42 -2.15 11.73
C LYS A 45 -5.42 -3.63 11.35
N LEU A 46 -4.49 -4.39 11.90
CA LEU A 46 -4.42 -5.84 11.69
C LEU A 46 -5.75 -6.49 12.13
N PRO A 47 -6.52 -7.08 11.21
CA PRO A 47 -7.72 -7.83 11.57
C PRO A 47 -7.35 -9.17 12.22
N GLU A 48 -8.34 -9.86 12.76
CA GLU A 48 -8.15 -11.25 13.21
C GLU A 48 -7.72 -12.13 12.02
N LEU A 49 -6.72 -12.98 12.28
CA LEU A 49 -6.14 -13.87 11.29
C LEU A 49 -6.61 -15.31 11.53
N THR A 50 -7.21 -15.91 10.51
CA THR A 50 -7.53 -17.34 10.50
C THR A 50 -6.29 -18.15 10.12
N GLN A 51 -5.94 -19.14 10.95
CA GLN A 51 -4.81 -20.02 10.67
C GLN A 51 -5.10 -20.93 9.48
N ILE A 52 -4.10 -21.13 8.62
CA ILE A 52 -4.18 -21.96 7.43
C ILE A 52 -3.44 -23.27 7.71
N PRO A 53 -4.12 -24.44 7.66
CA PRO A 53 -3.46 -25.73 7.82
C PRO A 53 -2.33 -25.92 6.80
N GLU A 54 -1.22 -26.51 7.25
CA GLU A 54 -0.06 -26.85 6.40
C GLU A 54 0.60 -25.66 5.68
N ALA A 55 0.30 -24.44 6.09
CA ALA A 55 0.94 -23.26 5.52
C ALA A 55 2.42 -23.17 5.89
N ASP A 56 3.20 -22.59 4.97
CA ASP A 56 4.59 -22.24 5.23
C ASP A 56 4.69 -21.29 6.44
N SER A 57 5.72 -21.47 7.27
CA SER A 57 5.99 -20.65 8.47
C SER A 57 5.99 -19.12 8.24
N ARG A 58 6.21 -18.66 7.01
CA ARG A 58 6.20 -17.24 6.63
C ARG A 58 4.78 -16.69 6.46
N ILE A 59 3.75 -17.55 6.42
CA ILE A 59 2.35 -17.18 6.29
C ILE A 59 1.73 -17.08 7.69
N VAL A 60 1.38 -15.86 8.10
CA VAL A 60 0.82 -15.59 9.44
C VAL A 60 -0.67 -15.94 9.58
N GLY A 61 -1.38 -16.09 8.45
CA GLY A 61 -2.80 -16.45 8.40
C GLY A 61 -3.55 -15.76 7.26
N MET A 62 -4.87 -15.91 7.25
CA MET A 62 -5.80 -15.32 6.31
C MET A 62 -6.68 -14.28 7.00
N ALA A 63 -6.90 -13.15 6.35
CA ALA A 63 -7.87 -12.15 6.78
C ALA A 63 -8.96 -11.99 5.70
N ASN A 64 -10.20 -11.81 6.13
CA ASN A 64 -11.26 -11.37 5.23
C ASN A 64 -11.29 -9.84 5.20
N ILE A 65 -11.12 -9.26 4.02
CA ILE A 65 -11.21 -7.82 3.79
C ILE A 65 -12.44 -7.53 2.92
N ARG A 66 -13.54 -7.15 3.59
CA ARG A 66 -14.82 -6.73 2.97
C ARG A 66 -15.58 -7.82 2.19
N GLY A 67 -15.51 -9.07 2.64
CA GLY A 67 -16.28 -10.20 2.11
C GLY A 67 -15.42 -11.15 1.29
#